data_AF-A0A136IYF1-F1
#
_entry.id   AF-A0A136IYF1-F1
#
_cell.length_a   1.000
_cell.length_b   1.000
_cell.length_c   1.000
_cell.angle_alpha   90.00
_cell.angle_beta   90.00
_cell.angle_gamma   90.00
#
_symmetry.space_group_name_H-M   'P 1'
#
loop_
_entity.id
_entity.type
_entity.pdbx_description
1 polymer ?
#
loop_
_entity_poly.entity_id
_entity_poly.type
_entity_poly.pdbx_seq_one_letter_code
_entity_poly.pdbx_strand_id
1 'polypeptide(L)'
;MARLRQPEWHTQWNLALLDGDDALVVVPGSHRRARTDAERSADPLESDMPGQMVVRLDAGDVAFYNNNILHRGVYDAARDRMSLHGSVGHVAGGKLRARNVLQHGVGEWVDQCDFRGAFSGSSGPNEAERQLARAEKMRDKLVKLGRESGDVGYSLTG
;
A
#
# COMPACT_ATOMS: atom_id res chain seq x y z
N MET A 1 21.17 -7.18 4.70
CA MET A 1 20.85 -7.32 6.14
C MET A 1 20.75 -5.98 6.90
N ALA A 2 21.56 -4.96 6.62
CA ALA A 2 21.50 -3.67 7.33
C ALA A 2 20.12 -2.97 7.25
N ARG A 3 19.40 -3.09 6.12
CA ARG A 3 18.07 -2.49 5.92
C ARG A 3 16.97 -3.08 6.83
N LEU A 4 17.03 -4.38 7.14
CA LEU A 4 16.02 -5.07 7.97
C LEU A 4 16.08 -4.69 9.45
N ARG A 5 17.10 -3.92 9.85
CA ARG A 5 17.28 -3.40 11.22
C ARG A 5 16.93 -1.93 11.35
N GLN A 6 16.50 -1.28 10.28
CA GLN A 6 16.06 0.12 10.29
C GLN A 6 14.58 0.19 10.71
N PRO A 7 14.13 1.30 11.32
CA PRO A 7 12.71 1.50 11.57
C PRO A 7 11.91 1.45 10.27
N GLU A 8 10.76 0.76 10.30
CA GLU A 8 9.83 0.79 9.19
C GLU A 8 8.92 2.01 9.30
N TRP A 9 8.89 2.81 8.24
CA TRP A 9 8.15 4.08 8.21
C TRP A 9 6.84 3.99 7.42
N HIS A 10 6.37 2.79 7.10
CA HIS A 10 5.14 2.61 6.34
C HIS A 10 4.40 1.33 6.73
N THR A 11 3.09 1.36 6.55
CA THR A 11 2.22 0.20 6.71
C THR A 11 1.20 0.17 5.57
N GLN A 12 0.84 -1.04 5.16
CA GLN A 12 -0.33 -1.31 4.34
C GLN A 12 -1.48 -1.72 5.26
N TRP A 13 -2.71 -1.51 4.78
CA TRP A 13 -3.89 -1.94 5.50
C TRP A 13 -4.98 -2.41 4.55
N ASN A 14 -5.74 -3.39 5.01
CA ASN A 14 -6.94 -3.92 4.36
C ASN A 14 -8.10 -3.85 5.36
N LEU A 15 -9.13 -3.09 5.03
CA LEU A 15 -10.41 -3.07 5.74
C LEU A 15 -11.40 -3.96 4.97
N ALA A 16 -11.91 -5.00 5.61
CA ALA A 16 -12.97 -5.83 5.04
C ALA A 16 -14.31 -5.09 5.10
N LEU A 17 -15.03 -5.07 3.98
CA LEU A 17 -16.37 -4.47 3.88
C LEU A 17 -17.48 -5.52 3.89
N LEU A 18 -17.13 -6.80 3.75
CA LEU A 18 -18.02 -7.95 3.82
C LEU A 18 -17.43 -8.98 4.79
N ASP A 19 -18.29 -9.83 5.35
CA ASP A 19 -17.89 -10.88 6.29
C ASP A 19 -17.10 -12.00 5.60
N GLY A 20 -16.25 -12.68 6.38
CA GLY A 20 -15.51 -13.86 5.93
C GLY A 20 -14.45 -13.59 4.86
N ASP A 21 -13.82 -12.42 4.81
CA ASP A 21 -12.67 -12.17 3.94
C ASP A 21 -11.48 -13.02 4.41
N ASP A 22 -11.11 -14.00 3.60
CA ASP A 22 -9.99 -14.93 3.80
C ASP A 22 -8.97 -14.86 2.65
N ALA A 23 -9.01 -13.79 1.85
CA ALA A 23 -8.17 -13.66 0.66
C ALA A 23 -6.70 -13.40 0.99
N LEU A 24 -6.41 -12.74 2.12
CA LEU A 24 -5.05 -12.36 2.47
C LEU A 24 -4.31 -13.54 3.11
N VAL A 25 -3.32 -14.06 2.42
CA VAL A 25 -2.40 -15.07 2.95
C VAL A 25 -1.03 -14.44 3.20
N VAL A 26 -0.46 -14.65 4.38
CA VAL A 26 0.83 -14.06 4.80
C VAL A 26 1.78 -15.13 5.34
N VAL A 27 3.09 -14.87 5.30
CA VAL A 27 4.07 -15.61 6.10
C VAL A 27 4.51 -14.73 7.28
N PRO A 28 4.05 -14.99 8.51
CA PRO A 28 4.40 -14.19 9.67
C PRO A 28 5.91 -14.07 9.89
N GLY A 29 6.38 -12.87 10.24
CA GLY A 29 7.80 -12.60 10.52
C GLY A 29 8.73 -12.51 9.29
N SER A 30 8.25 -12.84 8.08
CA SER A 30 9.05 -12.78 6.85
C SER A 30 9.65 -11.40 6.56
N HIS A 31 8.94 -10.32 6.91
CA HIS A 31 9.40 -8.93 6.79
C HIS A 31 10.68 -8.59 7.58
N ARG A 32 11.13 -9.46 8.49
CA ARG A 32 12.30 -9.24 9.36
C ARG A 32 13.57 -9.94 8.86
N ARG A 33 13.47 -10.70 7.78
CA ARG A 33 14.57 -11.52 7.25
C ARG A 33 14.65 -11.41 5.72
N ALA A 34 15.76 -11.90 5.17
CA ALA A 34 15.78 -12.20 3.73
C ALA A 34 14.80 -13.34 3.43
N ARG A 35 14.38 -13.44 2.17
CA ARG A 35 13.62 -14.60 1.70
C ARG A 35 14.39 -15.90 1.98
N THR A 36 13.69 -16.98 2.29
CA THR A 36 14.28 -18.33 2.35
C THR A 36 14.51 -18.85 0.92
N ASP A 37 15.19 -19.99 0.78
CA ASP A 37 15.39 -20.57 -0.55
C ASP A 37 14.05 -21.05 -1.15
N ALA A 38 13.19 -21.64 -0.33
CA ALA A 38 11.83 -22.00 -0.73
C ALA A 38 11.01 -20.79 -1.24
N GLU A 39 11.08 -19.65 -0.54
CA GLU A 39 10.39 -18.43 -0.96
C GLU A 39 11.00 -17.78 -2.21
N ARG A 40 12.29 -18.02 -2.48
CA ARG A 40 12.96 -17.53 -3.69
C ARG A 40 12.66 -18.41 -4.91
N SER A 41 12.57 -19.73 -4.71
CA SER A 41 12.34 -20.70 -5.77
C SER A 41 10.86 -20.97 -6.04
N ALA A 42 9.96 -20.36 -5.28
CA ALA A 42 8.52 -20.57 -5.42
C ALA A 42 8.03 -20.16 -6.82
N ASP A 43 7.17 -21.01 -7.38
CA ASP A 43 6.43 -20.70 -8.60
C ASP A 43 5.52 -19.47 -8.35
N PRO A 44 5.26 -18.62 -9.36
CA PRO A 44 4.32 -17.51 -9.22
C PRO A 44 2.93 -17.91 -8.70
N LEU A 45 2.51 -19.17 -8.91
CA LEU A 45 1.24 -19.73 -8.45
C LEU A 45 1.40 -20.70 -7.27
N GLU A 46 2.57 -20.75 -6.62
CA GLU A 46 2.80 -21.64 -5.48
C GLU A 46 1.73 -21.44 -4.40
N SER A 47 1.07 -22.54 -4.07
CA SER A 47 -0.09 -22.57 -3.19
C SER A 47 0.23 -22.95 -1.75
N ASP A 48 1.40 -23.52 -1.51
CA ASP A 48 1.82 -23.96 -0.19
C ASP A 48 3.17 -23.36 0.21
N MET A 49 3.12 -22.15 0.76
CA MET A 49 4.31 -21.49 1.28
C MET A 49 4.57 -21.92 2.74
N PRO A 50 5.78 -22.40 3.10
CA PRO A 50 6.09 -22.81 4.46
C PRO A 50 5.80 -21.70 5.48
N GLY A 51 4.97 -22.03 6.48
CA GLY A 51 4.56 -21.09 7.52
C GLY A 51 3.54 -20.05 7.08
N GLN A 52 2.86 -20.24 5.95
CA GLN A 52 1.77 -19.37 5.56
C GLN A 52 0.59 -19.44 6.53
N MET A 53 -0.12 -18.33 6.64
CA MET A 53 -1.29 -18.15 7.47
C MET A 53 -2.33 -17.38 6.68
N VAL A 54 -3.56 -17.89 6.67
CA VAL A 54 -4.73 -17.17 6.14
C VAL A 54 -5.20 -16.18 7.18
N VAL A 55 -5.29 -14.90 6.82
CA VAL A 55 -5.87 -13.85 7.65
C VAL A 55 -7.37 -13.86 7.40
N ARG A 56 -8.17 -14.04 8.45
CA ARG A 56 -9.63 -14.02 8.39
C ARG A 56 -10.13 -12.71 9.00
N LEU A 57 -10.97 -11.99 8.26
CA LEU A 57 -11.53 -10.70 8.62
C LEU A 57 -13.04 -10.73 8.38
N ASP A 58 -13.81 -10.18 9.31
CA ASP A 58 -15.23 -9.90 9.09
C ASP A 58 -15.45 -8.41 8.75
N ALA A 59 -16.69 -8.04 8.38
CA ALA A 59 -16.98 -6.67 7.98
C ALA A 59 -16.63 -5.68 9.12
N GLY A 60 -15.78 -4.71 8.81
CA GLY A 60 -15.27 -3.73 9.78
C GLY A 60 -13.89 -4.07 10.35
N ASP A 61 -13.40 -5.30 10.20
CA ASP A 61 -12.06 -5.67 10.63
C ASP A 61 -10.98 -5.07 9.72
N VAL A 62 -9.86 -4.68 10.33
CA VAL A 62 -8.72 -4.08 9.62
C VAL A 62 -7.43 -4.83 9.94
N ALA A 63 -6.78 -5.36 8.90
CA ALA A 63 -5.43 -5.89 9.00
C ALA A 63 -4.41 -4.79 8.66
N PHE A 64 -3.48 -4.51 9.57
CA PHE A 64 -2.30 -3.68 9.31
C PHE A 64 -1.06 -4.55 9.18
N TYR A 65 -0.24 -4.33 8.16
CA TYR A 65 0.95 -5.14 7.93
C TYR A 65 2.10 -4.37 7.28
N ASN A 66 3.31 -4.84 7.58
CA ASN A 66 4.53 -4.33 6.98
C ASN A 66 4.59 -4.70 5.49
N ASN A 67 4.89 -3.75 4.60
CA ASN A 67 4.89 -3.98 3.15
C ASN A 67 5.90 -5.04 2.69
N ASN A 68 6.92 -5.33 3.50
CA ASN A 68 7.93 -6.36 3.20
C ASN A 68 7.50 -7.76 3.68
N ILE A 69 6.31 -7.92 4.30
CA ILE A 69 5.81 -9.25 4.63
C ILE A 69 5.55 -10.00 3.32
N LEU A 70 5.98 -11.25 3.24
CA LEU A 70 5.56 -12.10 2.13
C LEU A 70 4.06 -12.33 2.27
N HIS A 71 3.32 -11.94 1.23
CA HIS A 71 1.87 -12.07 1.20
C HIS A 71 1.38 -12.29 -0.23
N ARG A 72 0.17 -12.84 -0.34
CA ARG A 72 -0.56 -13.00 -1.60
C ARG A 72 -2.06 -12.87 -1.37
N GLY A 73 -2.78 -12.51 -2.44
CA GLY A 73 -4.24 -12.56 -2.48
C GLY A 73 -4.70 -13.86 -3.15
N VAL A 74 -5.61 -14.58 -2.50
CA VAL A 74 -6.32 -15.74 -3.07
C VAL A 74 -7.78 -15.33 -3.26
N TYR A 75 -8.31 -15.52 -4.47
CA TYR A 75 -9.66 -15.09 -4.82
C TYR A 75 -10.50 -16.29 -5.24
N ASP A 76 -11.73 -16.35 -4.74
CA ASP A 76 -12.75 -17.30 -5.15
C ASP A 76 -13.84 -16.57 -5.95
N ALA A 77 -13.99 -16.93 -7.22
CA ALA A 77 -14.97 -16.31 -8.11
C ALA A 77 -16.43 -16.60 -7.71
N ALA A 78 -16.67 -17.58 -6.84
CA ALA A 78 -18.00 -17.90 -6.32
C ALA A 78 -18.43 -17.02 -5.12
N ARG A 79 -17.53 -16.17 -4.60
CA ARG A 79 -17.77 -15.38 -3.38
C ARG A 79 -17.62 -13.90 -3.67
N ASP A 80 -18.60 -13.12 -3.23
CA ASP A 80 -18.48 -11.66 -3.24
C ASP A 80 -17.43 -11.23 -2.20
N ARG A 81 -16.53 -10.34 -2.63
CA ARG A 81 -15.49 -9.77 -1.78
C ARG A 81 -15.37 -8.28 -2.04
N MET A 82 -15.38 -7.50 -0.97
CA MET A 82 -15.14 -6.06 -1.05
C MET A 82 -14.24 -5.64 0.11
N SER A 83 -13.17 -4.92 -0.19
CA SER A 83 -12.22 -4.41 0.81
C SER A 83 -11.69 -3.06 0.39
N LEU A 84 -11.43 -2.16 1.35
CA LEU A 84 -10.63 -0.97 1.12
C LEU A 84 -9.17 -1.29 1.39
N HIS A 85 -8.31 -1.04 0.42
CA HIS A 85 -6.86 -1.17 0.55
C HIS A 85 -6.21 0.20 0.53
N GLY A 86 -5.23 0.39 1.41
CA GLY A 86 -4.43 1.60 1.40
C GLY A 86 -3.04 1.38 2.01
N SER A 87 -2.23 2.43 1.91
CA SER A 87 -0.97 2.50 2.63
C SER A 87 -0.77 3.88 3.23
N VAL A 88 -0.04 3.93 4.33
CA VAL A 88 0.35 5.19 4.97
C VAL A 88 1.85 5.13 5.27
N GLY A 89 2.50 6.28 5.11
CA GLY A 89 3.92 6.45 5.39
C GLY A 89 4.18 7.66 6.28
N HIS A 90 5.14 7.53 7.18
CA HIS A 90 5.59 8.60 8.07
C HIS A 90 6.61 9.50 7.38
N VAL A 91 6.61 10.80 7.72
CA VAL A 91 7.53 11.80 7.12
C VAL A 91 9.00 11.48 7.36
N ALA A 92 9.32 10.83 8.48
CA ALA A 92 10.68 10.37 8.80
C ALA A 92 11.21 9.30 7.82
N GLY A 93 10.34 8.68 7.01
CA GLY A 93 10.75 7.76 5.95
C GLY A 93 11.45 8.42 4.76
N GLY A 94 11.36 9.75 4.62
CA GLY A 94 12.11 10.54 3.63
C GLY A 94 12.11 9.93 2.22
N LYS A 95 13.31 9.74 1.65
CA LYS A 95 13.52 9.19 0.30
C LYS A 95 12.99 7.76 0.11
N LEU A 96 12.96 6.92 1.16
CA LEU A 96 12.40 5.56 1.07
C LEU A 96 10.89 5.61 0.80
N ARG A 97 10.19 6.56 1.42
CA ARG A 97 8.77 6.81 1.15
C ARG A 97 8.56 7.30 -0.28
N ALA A 98 9.39 8.22 -0.76
CA ALA A 98 9.32 8.71 -2.14
C ALA A 98 9.47 7.58 -3.15
N ARG A 99 10.44 6.69 -2.95
CA ARG A 99 10.62 5.52 -3.80
C ARG A 99 9.42 4.59 -3.76
N ASN A 100 8.71 4.40 -2.67
CA ASN A 100 7.55 3.49 -2.68
C ASN A 100 6.31 4.10 -3.35
N VAL A 101 6.18 5.43 -3.34
CA VAL A 101 4.94 6.12 -3.77
C VAL A 101 5.05 6.72 -5.17
N LEU A 102 6.27 7.10 -5.62
CA LEU A 102 6.47 7.90 -6.84
C LEU A 102 7.10 7.13 -8.00
N GLN A 103 7.15 5.78 -7.93
CA GLN A 103 7.67 4.96 -9.04
C GLN A 103 6.81 5.13 -10.30
N HIS A 104 7.34 4.69 -11.45
CA HIS A 104 6.58 4.58 -12.71
C HIS A 104 5.93 5.89 -13.19
N GLY A 105 6.56 7.03 -12.94
CA GLY A 105 6.08 8.33 -13.41
C GLY A 105 4.93 8.93 -12.60
N VAL A 106 4.54 8.31 -11.47
CA VAL A 106 3.47 8.82 -10.60
C VAL A 106 3.76 10.25 -10.12
N GLY A 107 5.03 10.59 -9.88
CA GLY A 107 5.40 11.96 -9.49
C GLY A 107 5.02 13.02 -10.53
N GLU A 108 5.23 12.74 -11.82
CA GLU A 108 4.90 13.65 -12.92
C GLU A 108 3.41 13.65 -13.22
N TRP A 109 2.77 12.49 -13.15
CA TRP A 109 1.32 12.36 -13.35
C TRP A 109 0.52 13.11 -12.29
N VAL A 110 0.92 13.02 -11.01
CA VAL A 110 0.23 13.71 -9.91
C VAL A 110 0.23 15.23 -10.10
N ASP A 111 1.27 15.83 -10.68
CA ASP A 111 1.33 17.27 -10.96
C ASP A 111 0.26 17.73 -11.98
N GLN A 112 -0.23 16.79 -12.80
CA GLN A 112 -1.23 17.05 -13.84
C GLN A 112 -2.67 16.86 -13.34
N CYS A 113 -2.86 16.41 -12.08
CA CYS A 113 -4.19 16.20 -11.52
C CYS A 113 -4.93 17.51 -11.29
N ASP A 114 -6.13 17.60 -11.87
CA ASP A 114 -7.08 18.69 -11.69
C ASP A 114 -8.26 18.21 -10.81
N PHE A 115 -8.37 18.77 -9.61
CA PHE A 115 -9.43 18.42 -8.66
C PHE A 115 -10.65 19.34 -8.74
N ARG A 116 -10.69 20.28 -9.69
CA ARG A 116 -11.86 21.15 -9.89
C ARG A 116 -13.09 20.29 -10.18
N GLY A 117 -14.16 20.52 -9.41
CA GLY A 117 -15.41 19.77 -9.55
C GLY A 117 -15.39 18.35 -8.98
N ALA A 118 -14.24 17.81 -8.54
CA ALA A 118 -14.13 16.45 -7.99
C ALA A 118 -14.95 16.25 -6.70
N PHE A 119 -15.32 17.35 -6.03
CA PHE A 119 -16.04 17.35 -4.75
C PHE A 119 -17.41 18.03 -4.85
N SER A 120 -18.00 18.13 -6.05
CA SER A 120 -19.31 18.78 -6.24
C SER A 120 -20.46 18.11 -5.48
N GLY A 121 -20.35 16.82 -5.16
CA GLY A 121 -21.32 16.07 -4.37
C GLY A 121 -21.12 16.15 -2.84
N SER A 122 -20.15 16.92 -2.36
CA SER A 122 -19.87 17.02 -0.92
C SER A 122 -21.03 17.64 -0.15
N SER A 123 -21.54 16.90 0.84
CA SER A 123 -22.66 17.32 1.68
C SER A 123 -22.14 18.08 2.90
N GLY A 124 -22.32 19.40 2.93
CA GLY A 124 -22.00 20.24 4.09
C GLY A 124 -21.50 21.63 3.72
N PRO A 125 -21.69 22.63 4.59
CA PRO A 125 -21.22 23.99 4.33
C PRO A 125 -19.71 24.00 4.16
N ASN A 126 -19.24 24.52 3.03
CA ASN A 126 -17.84 24.64 2.61
C ASN A 126 -17.08 23.29 2.56
N GLU A 127 -17.77 22.15 2.52
CA GLU A 127 -17.09 20.83 2.50
C GLU A 127 -16.33 20.62 1.19
N ALA A 128 -16.93 20.97 0.06
CA ALA A 128 -16.26 20.90 -1.24
C ALA A 128 -14.96 21.73 -1.27
N GLU A 129 -14.99 22.94 -0.71
CA GLU A 129 -13.82 23.81 -0.62
C GLU A 129 -12.74 23.23 0.31
N ARG A 130 -13.14 22.68 1.46
CA ARG A 130 -12.20 22.00 2.39
C ARG A 130 -11.54 20.79 1.74
N GLN A 131 -12.30 19.97 1.04
CA GLN A 131 -11.79 18.77 0.37
C GLN A 131 -10.88 19.15 -0.81
N LEU A 132 -11.27 20.15 -1.59
CA LEU A 132 -10.41 20.71 -2.65
C LEU A 132 -9.08 21.21 -2.07
N ALA A 133 -9.13 22.06 -1.04
CA ALA A 133 -7.92 22.56 -0.40
C ALA A 133 -7.04 21.44 0.19
N ARG A 134 -7.64 20.35 0.68
CA ARG A 134 -6.91 19.18 1.17
C ARG A 134 -6.25 18.42 0.03
N ALA A 135 -6.97 18.17 -1.06
CA ALA A 135 -6.46 17.47 -2.24
C ALA A 135 -5.30 18.23 -2.89
N GLU A 136 -5.44 19.54 -3.07
CA GLU A 136 -4.39 20.43 -3.57
C GLU A 136 -3.14 20.38 -2.67
N LYS A 137 -3.31 20.49 -1.34
CA LYS A 137 -2.18 20.34 -0.39
C LYS A 137 -1.54 18.96 -0.44
N MET A 138 -2.30 17.91 -0.72
CA MET A 138 -1.76 16.55 -0.89
C MET A 138 -0.95 16.44 -2.18
N ARG A 139 -1.46 16.98 -3.28
CA ARG A 139 -0.75 17.07 -4.57
C ARG A 139 0.58 17.79 -4.41
N ASP A 140 0.57 18.99 -3.83
CA ASP A 140 1.77 19.80 -3.64
C ASP A 140 2.85 19.07 -2.81
N LYS A 141 2.43 18.34 -1.77
CA LYS A 141 3.35 17.53 -0.94
C LYS A 141 3.96 16.37 -1.73
N LEU A 142 3.21 15.73 -2.61
CA LEU A 142 3.71 14.64 -3.46
C LEU A 142 4.65 15.16 -4.53
N VAL A 143 4.30 16.27 -5.19
CA VAL A 143 5.16 16.94 -6.18
C VAL A 143 6.47 17.40 -5.54
N LYS A 144 6.39 18.05 -4.37
CA LYS A 144 7.57 18.44 -3.59
C LYS A 144 8.45 17.24 -3.25
N LEU A 145 7.84 16.16 -2.74
CA LEU A 145 8.56 14.93 -2.41
C LEU A 145 9.30 14.35 -3.64
N GLY A 146 8.67 14.34 -4.81
CA GLY A 146 9.28 13.88 -6.06
C GLY A 146 10.48 14.73 -6.44
N ARG A 147 10.30 16.06 -6.47
CA ARG A 147 11.37 17.02 -6.80
C ARG A 147 12.56 16.90 -5.85
N GLU A 148 12.33 16.78 -4.54
CA GLU A 148 13.39 16.68 -3.53
C GLU A 148 14.09 15.31 -3.51
N SER A 149 13.39 14.26 -3.95
CA SER A 149 13.94 12.90 -3.93
C SER A 149 14.78 12.57 -5.16
N GLY A 150 14.58 13.30 -6.27
CA GLY A 150 15.29 13.07 -7.54
C GLY A 150 14.81 11.79 -8.25
N ASP A 151 15.69 11.15 -9.01
CA ASP A 151 15.41 9.81 -9.56
C ASP A 151 15.35 8.80 -8.41
N VAL A 152 14.12 8.38 -8.08
CA VAL A 152 13.86 7.40 -7.03
C VAL A 152 14.12 5.97 -7.50
N GLY A 153 14.26 5.74 -8.81
CA GLY A 153 14.38 4.43 -9.44
C GLY A 153 13.18 3.52 -9.17
N TYR A 154 13.25 2.30 -9.71
CA TYR A 154 12.30 1.21 -9.43
C TYR A 154 13.07 -0.12 -9.51
N SER A 155 12.61 -1.14 -8.77
CA SER A 155 13.25 -2.46 -8.78
C SER A 155 12.57 -3.33 -9.82
N LEU A 156 13.24 -3.61 -10.95
CA LEU A 156 12.75 -4.55 -11.97
C LEU A 156 13.04 -6.01 -11.63
N THR A 157 13.95 -6.25 -10.70
CA THR A 157 14.32 -7.58 -10.21
C THR A 157 13.91 -7.67 -8.76
N GLY A 158 12.85 -8.44 -8.49
CA GLY A 158 12.33 -8.72 -7.15
C GLY A 158 13.14 -9.78 -6.46
#